data_AF-A0A5S3QRD2-F1
#
_entry.id   AF-A0A5S3QRD2-F1
#
_cell.length_a   1.000
_cell.length_b   1.000
_cell.length_c   1.000
_cell.angle_alpha   90.00
_cell.angle_beta   90.00
_cell.angle_gamma   90.00
#
_symmetry.space_group_name_H-M   'P 1'
#
loop_
_entity.id
_entity.type
_entity.pdbx_description
1 polymer ?
#
loop_
_entity_poly.entity_id
_entity_poly.type
_entity_poly.pdbx_seq_one_letter_code
_entity_poly.pdbx_strand_id
1 'polypeptide(L)'
;MHKPVLTAIASAMILTACGGGSGSDSNDNNTSQPTQKTTVSVGVSDAAVNNLAEVNLVIQRLTFRASGKEDVTFDTLDAQGNPMKINLLEYTGDDIYLVVNDQEIDAGDYEWIRADVVNGSAGSNFDFTSSVRFLDGSQAPLAVTRKGNDGVGEIQLNNFSLNEGENQIVLEFDLNKALLKRTNDDTVYLKPTAVRLENLLTSFEIEGMVSESVKNACVADNADLAPLVGEYKHVVYLYKADVAVPGDISDEDSAPVATANLDAESEYEIAFIGSGDYKVGYSCLGHLDDAETIDADFDLYQTKDVTLTQDTEVNFETN
;
A
#
# COMPACT_ATOMS: atom_id res chain seq x y z
N MET A 1 -27.67 76.15 -16.86
CA MET A 1 -27.48 74.73 -16.46
C MET A 1 -26.00 74.51 -16.20
N HIS A 2 -25.66 74.15 -14.97
CA HIS A 2 -24.29 73.99 -14.49
C HIS A 2 -23.71 72.66 -14.97
N LYS A 3 -22.50 72.67 -15.53
CA LYS A 3 -21.64 71.49 -15.65
C LYS A 3 -20.82 71.35 -14.36
N PRO A 4 -20.53 70.12 -13.92
CA PRO A 4 -19.17 69.82 -13.54
C PRO A 4 -18.62 68.51 -14.10
N VAL A 5 -17.29 68.51 -14.14
CA VAL A 5 -16.32 67.50 -14.56
C VAL A 5 -15.77 66.82 -13.29
N LEU A 6 -14.94 65.77 -13.48
CA LEU A 6 -13.94 65.20 -12.53
C LEU A 6 -14.52 64.07 -11.63
N THR A 7 -13.85 62.96 -11.31
CA THR A 7 -12.40 62.63 -11.25
C THR A 7 -12.25 61.11 -11.13
N ALA A 8 -11.27 60.50 -11.81
CA ALA A 8 -10.81 59.14 -11.52
C ALA A 8 -9.75 59.18 -10.41
N ILE A 9 -9.93 58.39 -9.34
CA ILE A 9 -8.96 58.25 -8.24
C ILE A 9 -8.06 57.05 -8.55
N ALA A 10 -6.79 57.33 -8.81
CA ALA A 10 -5.71 56.35 -8.83
C ALA A 10 -5.14 56.20 -7.42
N SER A 11 -5.19 55.00 -6.85
CA SER A 11 -4.53 54.67 -5.58
C SER A 11 -3.16 54.06 -5.88
N ALA A 12 -2.10 54.79 -5.50
CA ALA A 12 -0.74 54.30 -5.40
C ALA A 12 -0.52 53.69 -4.01
N MET A 13 0.03 52.47 -3.93
CA MET A 13 0.63 51.94 -2.71
C MET A 13 2.13 51.73 -2.91
N ILE A 14 2.86 52.08 -1.86
CA ILE A 14 4.25 52.50 -1.85
C ILE A 14 5.10 51.30 -1.43
N LEU A 15 6.17 51.04 -2.20
CA LEU A 15 7.23 50.10 -1.84
C LEU A 15 8.01 50.66 -0.64
N THR A 16 7.93 49.99 0.51
CA THR A 16 8.81 50.22 1.65
C THR A 16 10.11 49.44 1.46
N ALA A 17 11.15 50.14 1.02
CA ALA A 17 12.54 49.73 1.19
C ALA A 17 13.02 50.25 2.56
N CYS A 18 13.40 49.35 3.47
CA CYS A 18 14.10 49.70 4.69
C CYS A 18 15.55 49.21 4.57
N GLY A 19 16.49 50.13 4.67
CA GLY A 19 17.93 49.88 4.58
C GLY A 19 18.59 49.71 5.95
N GLY A 20 19.65 48.91 5.95
CA GLY A 20 20.96 49.23 6.53
C GLY A 20 21.10 49.34 8.05
N GLY A 21 21.70 48.32 8.67
CA GLY A 21 22.32 48.38 10.00
C GLY A 21 23.49 47.40 10.09
N SER A 22 24.71 47.93 9.95
CA SER A 22 25.97 47.22 10.15
C SER A 22 26.24 46.99 11.64
N GLY A 23 26.37 45.74 12.05
CA GLY A 23 26.89 45.33 13.35
C GLY A 23 27.68 44.04 13.19
N SER A 24 28.98 44.11 13.43
CA SER A 24 29.86 42.95 13.48
C SER A 24 29.50 42.08 14.68
N ASP A 25 29.13 40.83 14.46
CA ASP A 25 29.33 39.73 15.42
C ASP A 25 29.26 38.38 14.68
N SER A 26 30.33 37.61 14.83
CA SER A 26 30.50 36.15 14.68
C SER A 26 29.62 35.40 13.65
N ASN A 27 30.24 35.04 12.51
CA ASN A 27 29.71 34.06 11.56
C ASN A 27 29.71 32.65 12.17
N ASP A 28 28.62 32.26 12.82
CA ASP A 28 28.12 30.88 12.77
C ASP A 28 27.11 30.81 11.61
N ASN A 29 27.60 30.45 10.42
CA ASN A 29 26.73 30.11 9.30
C ASN A 29 26.16 28.71 9.54
N ASN A 30 25.10 28.64 10.33
CA ASN A 30 24.12 27.57 10.21
C ASN A 30 22.77 28.21 9.87
N THR A 31 22.64 28.64 8.61
CA THR A 31 21.34 29.00 8.05
C THR A 31 20.56 27.72 7.83
N SER A 32 19.98 27.18 8.90
CA SER A 32 18.92 26.18 8.81
C SER A 32 17.78 26.84 8.04
N GLN A 33 17.67 26.53 6.75
CA GLN A 33 16.55 26.93 5.92
C GLN A 33 15.27 26.49 6.65
N PRO A 34 14.25 27.36 6.82
CA PRO A 34 13.05 26.99 7.55
C PRO A 34 12.45 25.74 6.89
N THR A 35 12.29 24.68 7.67
CA THR A 35 11.64 23.47 7.20
C THR A 35 10.16 23.79 7.01
N GLN A 36 9.69 23.65 5.76
CA GLN A 36 8.28 23.87 5.45
C GLN A 36 7.48 22.71 6.05
N LYS A 37 6.43 23.03 6.80
CA LYS A 37 5.54 22.04 7.42
C LYS A 37 4.50 21.52 6.42
N THR A 38 4.07 20.29 6.64
CA THR A 38 2.95 19.60 5.96
C THR A 38 2.16 18.80 6.99
N THR A 39 0.96 18.36 6.62
CA THR A 39 0.20 17.36 7.37
C THR A 39 0.28 16.01 6.65
N VAL A 40 0.42 14.94 7.44
CA VAL A 40 0.41 13.57 6.95
C VAL A 40 -0.66 12.76 7.68
N SER A 41 -1.45 12.04 6.89
CA SER A 41 -2.31 10.95 7.34
C SER A 41 -1.78 9.64 6.75
N VAL A 42 -1.73 8.60 7.56
CA VAL A 42 -1.27 7.27 7.15
C VAL A 42 -2.41 6.30 7.25
N GLY A 43 -2.71 5.65 6.13
CA GLY A 43 -3.68 4.58 6.01
C GLY A 43 -3.04 3.21 5.88
N VAL A 44 -3.83 2.18 6.10
CA VAL A 44 -3.55 0.81 5.69
C VAL A 44 -4.69 0.29 4.83
N SER A 45 -4.36 -0.52 3.83
CA SER A 45 -5.31 -1.24 2.98
C SER A 45 -4.65 -2.55 2.50
N ASP A 46 -5.41 -3.42 1.84
CA ASP A 46 -4.94 -4.70 1.33
C ASP A 46 -5.55 -5.07 -0.03
N ALA A 47 -4.74 -5.68 -0.89
CA ALA A 47 -5.25 -6.47 -1.99
C ALA A 47 -5.87 -7.77 -1.45
N ALA A 48 -7.21 -7.85 -1.49
CA ALA A 48 -8.01 -8.92 -0.93
C ALA A 48 -7.35 -10.31 -1.08
N VAL A 49 -7.34 -11.09 0.01
CA VAL A 49 -6.90 -12.50 0.02
C VAL A 49 -8.06 -13.43 0.34
N ASN A 50 -8.17 -14.51 -0.42
CA ASN A 50 -9.14 -15.57 -0.17
C ASN A 50 -8.56 -16.59 0.83
N ASN A 51 -9.44 -17.26 1.59
CA ASN A 51 -9.14 -18.38 2.51
C ASN A 51 -8.83 -18.05 3.97
N LEU A 52 -8.92 -16.77 4.38
CA LEU A 52 -8.84 -16.36 5.78
C LEU A 52 -10.12 -15.65 6.20
N ALA A 53 -10.48 -15.76 7.47
CA ALA A 53 -11.61 -15.05 8.06
C ALA A 53 -11.18 -13.68 8.61
N GLU A 54 -9.97 -13.58 9.15
CA GLU A 54 -9.41 -12.33 9.66
C GLU A 54 -7.88 -12.35 9.49
N VAL A 55 -7.30 -11.19 9.18
CA VAL A 55 -5.86 -10.95 9.28
C VAL A 55 -5.66 -9.72 10.14
N ASN A 56 -5.44 -9.97 11.43
CA ASN A 56 -5.31 -8.92 12.43
C ASN A 56 -3.86 -8.46 12.56
N LEU A 57 -3.58 -7.23 12.13
CA LEU A 57 -2.29 -6.58 12.31
C LEU A 57 -2.36 -5.58 13.48
N VAL A 58 -1.38 -5.64 14.38
CA VAL A 58 -1.25 -4.68 15.48
C VAL A 58 -0.05 -3.79 15.23
N ILE A 59 -0.32 -2.53 14.86
CA ILE A 59 0.71 -1.50 14.70
C ILE A 59 0.74 -0.68 15.99
N GLN A 60 1.93 -0.50 16.56
CA GLN A 60 2.11 0.31 17.77
C GLN A 60 2.55 1.74 17.46
N ARG A 61 3.31 1.91 16.38
CA ARG A 61 4.01 3.16 16.09
C ARG A 61 4.43 3.24 14.65
N LEU A 62 4.40 4.47 14.12
CA LEU A 62 5.06 4.85 12.88
C LEU A 62 6.24 5.77 13.17
N THR A 63 7.39 5.48 12.58
CA THR A 63 8.60 6.31 12.67
C THR A 63 9.07 6.72 11.28
N PHE A 64 9.33 8.01 11.10
CA PHE A 64 9.69 8.65 9.85
C PHE A 64 11.12 9.18 9.94
N ARG A 65 11.97 8.82 8.98
CA ARG A 65 13.32 9.37 8.82
C ARG A 65 13.38 10.26 7.60
N ALA A 66 13.35 11.57 7.82
CA ALA A 66 13.67 12.53 6.78
C ALA A 66 15.18 12.55 6.50
N SER A 67 15.55 12.80 5.24
CA SER A 67 16.95 12.79 4.80
C SER A 67 17.81 13.76 5.61
N GLY A 68 18.82 13.23 6.32
CA GLY A 68 19.72 14.03 7.15
C GLY A 68 19.08 14.68 8.39
N LYS A 69 17.90 14.23 8.83
CA LYS A 69 17.20 14.73 10.03
C LYS A 69 17.01 13.63 11.09
N GLU A 70 16.56 14.06 12.26
CA GLU A 70 16.14 13.16 13.35
C GLU A 70 14.83 12.45 13.01
N ASP A 71 14.59 11.33 13.68
CA ASP A 71 13.33 10.57 13.55
C ASP A 71 12.15 11.36 14.12
N VAL A 72 11.02 11.30 13.43
CA VAL A 72 9.72 11.73 13.93
C VAL A 72 8.84 10.51 14.13
N THR A 73 8.18 10.43 15.28
CA THR A 73 7.45 9.23 15.70
C THR A 73 6.03 9.59 16.10
N PHE A 74 5.07 8.78 15.62
CA PHE A 74 3.66 8.84 16.00
C PHE A 74 3.21 7.49 16.55
N ASP A 75 2.59 7.47 17.73
CA ASP A 75 1.99 6.25 18.26
C ASP A 75 0.64 6.00 17.56
N THR A 76 0.35 4.74 17.23
CA THR A 76 -0.92 4.31 16.62
C THR A 76 -1.79 3.69 17.70
N LEU A 77 -2.57 4.54 18.38
CA LEU A 77 -3.39 4.16 19.52
C LEU A 77 -4.88 4.24 19.20
N ASP A 78 -5.64 3.27 19.69
CA ASP A 78 -7.11 3.33 19.68
C ASP A 78 -7.65 4.40 20.66
N ALA A 79 -8.96 4.59 20.67
CA ALA A 79 -9.62 5.56 21.56
C ALA A 79 -9.44 5.26 23.06
N GLN A 80 -8.98 4.06 23.41
CA GLN A 80 -8.71 3.61 24.78
C GLN A 80 -7.22 3.66 25.13
N GLY A 81 -6.35 4.04 24.18
CA GLY A 81 -4.90 4.13 24.36
C GLY A 81 -4.16 2.80 24.18
N ASN A 82 -4.79 1.77 23.60
CA ASN A 82 -4.11 0.52 23.25
C ASN A 82 -3.52 0.59 21.84
N PRO A 83 -2.50 -0.22 21.51
CA PRO A 83 -2.03 -0.37 20.15
C PRO A 83 -3.19 -0.72 19.21
N MET A 84 -3.23 -0.05 18.08
CA MET A 84 -4.28 -0.19 17.09
C MET A 84 -4.22 -1.58 16.44
N LYS A 85 -5.33 -2.32 16.54
CA LYS A 85 -5.51 -3.64 15.91
C LYS A 85 -6.46 -3.51 14.73
N ILE A 86 -6.02 -3.96 13.58
CA ILE A 86 -6.67 -3.74 12.29
C ILE A 86 -6.88 -5.09 11.64
N ASN A 87 -8.12 -5.43 11.29
CA ASN A 87 -8.38 -6.56 10.42
C ASN A 87 -8.19 -6.09 8.97
N LEU A 88 -7.10 -6.49 8.31
CA LEU A 88 -6.77 -6.04 6.95
C LEU A 88 -7.84 -6.46 5.94
N LEU A 89 -8.55 -7.56 6.17
CA LEU A 89 -9.62 -8.03 5.28
C LEU A 89 -10.90 -7.16 5.33
N GLU A 90 -10.96 -6.16 6.21
CA GLU A 90 -12.03 -5.16 6.24
C GLU A 90 -11.73 -3.92 5.37
N TYR A 91 -10.51 -3.83 4.83
CA TYR A 91 -10.04 -2.67 4.06
C TYR A 91 -9.33 -3.18 2.82
N THR A 92 -10.12 -3.44 1.77
CA THR A 92 -9.62 -3.98 0.49
C THR A 92 -10.03 -3.09 -0.67
N GLY A 93 -9.28 -3.13 -1.78
CA GLY A 93 -9.53 -2.20 -2.88
C GLY A 93 -9.06 -0.79 -2.48
N ASP A 94 -9.88 0.24 -2.68
CA ASP A 94 -9.59 1.62 -2.27
C ASP A 94 -9.96 1.94 -0.81
N ASP A 95 -10.55 1.00 -0.07
CA ASP A 95 -10.92 1.19 1.33
C ASP A 95 -9.68 1.37 2.21
N ILE A 96 -9.67 2.40 3.06
CA ILE A 96 -8.52 2.76 3.90
C ILE A 96 -8.90 2.86 5.38
N TYR A 97 -8.11 2.23 6.23
CA TYR A 97 -8.13 2.50 7.67
C TYR A 97 -7.00 3.45 8.09
N LEU A 98 -7.36 4.63 8.60
CA LEU A 98 -6.38 5.62 9.06
C LEU A 98 -5.79 5.25 10.42
N VAL A 99 -4.48 5.01 10.45
CA VAL A 99 -3.73 4.69 11.67
C VAL A 99 -3.06 5.91 12.30
N VAL A 100 -2.79 6.92 11.48
CA VAL A 100 -2.31 8.24 11.89
C VAL A 100 -3.11 9.27 11.10
N ASN A 101 -3.63 10.29 11.78
CA ASN A 101 -4.45 11.31 11.15
C ASN A 101 -3.93 12.73 11.42
N ASP A 102 -3.76 13.51 10.35
CA ASP A 102 -3.46 14.95 10.33
C ASP A 102 -2.26 15.36 11.22
N GLN A 103 -1.17 14.60 11.19
CA GLN A 103 0.01 14.93 11.97
C GLN A 103 0.91 15.94 11.25
N GLU A 104 1.37 16.97 11.96
CA GLU A 104 2.32 17.94 11.41
C GLU A 104 3.72 17.33 11.35
N ILE A 105 4.31 17.32 10.15
CA ILE A 105 5.68 16.87 9.90
C ILE A 105 6.35 17.81 8.88
N ASP A 106 7.65 17.68 8.65
CA ASP A 106 8.33 18.47 7.63
C ASP A 106 8.02 17.92 6.22
N ALA A 107 7.79 18.79 5.25
CA ALA A 107 7.74 18.41 3.84
C ALA A 107 9.15 18.02 3.34
N GLY A 108 9.20 17.21 2.28
CA GLY A 108 10.43 16.79 1.60
C GLY A 108 10.63 15.27 1.53
N ASP A 109 11.88 14.87 1.29
CA ASP A 109 12.24 13.47 1.02
C ASP A 109 12.57 12.69 2.30
N TYR A 110 12.00 11.50 2.39
CA TYR A 110 12.16 10.56 3.49
C TYR A 110 12.94 9.32 3.03
N GLU A 111 13.96 8.98 3.79
CA GLU A 111 14.76 7.77 3.57
C GLU A 111 13.92 6.53 3.84
N TRP A 112 13.12 6.55 4.91
CA TRP A 112 12.22 5.46 5.26
C TRP A 112 11.09 5.87 6.21
N ILE A 113 10.04 5.07 6.19
CA ILE A 113 9.02 4.94 7.24
C ILE A 113 9.11 3.52 7.81
N ARG A 114 8.96 3.39 9.12
CA ARG A 114 8.90 2.11 9.84
C ARG A 114 7.59 2.00 10.60
N ALA A 115 6.88 0.90 10.39
CA ALA A 115 5.76 0.48 11.23
C ALA A 115 6.23 -0.60 12.21
N ASP A 116 6.16 -0.29 13.50
CA ASP A 116 6.46 -1.24 14.58
C ASP A 116 5.24 -2.14 14.80
N VAL A 117 5.42 -3.44 14.55
CA VAL A 117 4.36 -4.45 14.62
C VAL A 117 4.51 -5.28 15.89
N VAL A 118 3.40 -5.43 16.62
CA VAL A 118 3.34 -6.32 17.78
C VAL A 118 3.05 -7.74 17.29
N ASN A 119 4.10 -8.54 17.16
CA ASN A 119 4.01 -9.94 16.72
C ASN A 119 3.18 -10.79 17.67
N GLY A 120 2.38 -11.69 17.10
CA GLY A 120 1.77 -12.80 17.83
C GLY A 120 2.80 -13.85 18.24
N SER A 121 2.48 -14.62 19.27
CA SER A 121 3.27 -15.79 19.67
C SER A 121 2.37 -16.98 19.97
N ALA A 122 2.91 -18.19 19.82
CA ALA A 122 2.15 -19.40 20.12
C ALA A 122 1.76 -19.43 21.62
N GLY A 123 0.48 -19.71 21.90
CA GLY A 123 -0.05 -19.79 23.27
C GLY A 123 -0.27 -18.45 23.98
N SER A 124 -0.09 -17.31 23.31
CA SER A 124 -0.48 -15.99 23.85
C SER A 124 -1.93 -15.63 23.52
N ASN A 125 -2.49 -14.70 24.30
CA ASN A 125 -3.72 -14.00 23.92
C ASN A 125 -3.45 -13.05 22.75
N PHE A 126 -4.34 -13.02 21.76
CA PHE A 126 -4.24 -12.18 20.57
C PHE A 126 -4.99 -10.83 20.69
N ASP A 127 -5.47 -10.44 21.87
CA ASP A 127 -6.18 -9.16 22.06
C ASP A 127 -5.33 -7.95 21.62
N PHE A 128 -4.03 -7.97 21.90
CA PHE A 128 -3.08 -6.88 21.60
C PHE A 128 -1.85 -7.37 20.81
N THR A 129 -1.96 -8.50 20.12
CA THR A 129 -0.89 -9.03 19.27
C THR A 129 -1.47 -9.44 17.91
N SER A 130 -0.62 -9.46 16.89
CA SER A 130 -1.03 -9.78 15.53
C SER A 130 -1.39 -11.26 15.39
N SER A 131 -2.46 -11.57 14.66
CA SER A 131 -2.94 -12.94 14.47
C SER A 131 -3.71 -13.12 13.18
N VAL A 132 -3.85 -14.37 12.73
CA VAL A 132 -4.80 -14.75 11.68
C VAL A 132 -5.91 -15.59 12.27
N ARG A 133 -7.10 -15.52 11.66
CA ARG A 133 -8.19 -16.47 11.86
C ARG A 133 -8.48 -17.19 10.54
N PHE A 134 -8.47 -18.51 10.57
CA PHE A 134 -8.85 -19.34 9.43
C PHE A 134 -10.37 -19.49 9.34
N LEU A 135 -10.86 -19.91 8.17
CA LEU A 135 -12.30 -20.10 7.92
C LEU A 135 -12.95 -21.15 8.84
N ASP A 136 -12.19 -22.11 9.36
CA ASP A 136 -12.66 -23.10 10.35
C ASP A 136 -12.77 -22.53 11.78
N GLY A 137 -12.43 -21.25 11.96
CA GLY A 137 -12.45 -20.53 13.23
C GLY A 137 -11.18 -20.67 14.06
N SER A 138 -10.24 -21.53 13.67
CA SER A 138 -8.93 -21.65 14.33
C SER A 138 -8.11 -20.37 14.16
N GLN A 139 -7.16 -20.13 15.06
CA GLN A 139 -6.30 -18.95 15.06
C GLN A 139 -4.83 -19.35 15.11
N ALA A 140 -3.99 -18.54 14.47
CA ALA A 140 -2.53 -18.65 14.53
C ALA A 140 -1.88 -17.29 14.79
N PRO A 141 -0.70 -17.25 15.43
CA PRO A 141 0.06 -16.01 15.54
C PRO A 141 0.47 -15.51 14.17
N LEU A 142 0.42 -14.19 13.98
CA LEU A 142 0.99 -13.50 12.83
C LEU A 142 2.27 -12.80 13.27
N ALA A 143 3.37 -13.04 12.56
CA ALA A 143 4.65 -12.42 12.86
C ALA A 143 5.24 -11.73 11.63
N VAL A 144 5.66 -10.49 11.80
CA VAL A 144 6.54 -9.80 10.86
C VAL A 144 7.97 -10.06 11.30
N THR A 145 8.81 -10.49 10.37
CA THR A 145 10.25 -10.65 10.62
C THR A 145 11.04 -9.60 9.87
N ARG A 146 11.70 -8.70 10.60
CA ARG A 146 12.66 -7.77 9.99
C ARG A 146 13.98 -8.46 9.65
N LYS A 147 14.76 -7.86 8.75
CA LYS A 147 16.09 -8.32 8.34
C LYS A 147 17.07 -8.21 9.54
N GLY A 148 17.07 -9.22 10.42
CA GLY A 148 17.89 -9.20 11.65
C GLY A 148 17.61 -10.30 12.68
N ASN A 149 16.45 -10.97 12.61
CA ASN A 149 16.06 -12.09 13.50
C ASN A 149 16.10 -11.78 15.01
N ASP A 150 15.88 -10.53 15.41
CA ASP A 150 15.85 -10.10 16.82
C ASP A 150 14.46 -10.20 17.47
N GLY A 151 13.47 -10.71 16.74
CA GLY A 151 12.10 -10.93 17.22
C GLY A 151 11.21 -9.69 17.19
N VAL A 152 11.73 -8.53 16.75
CA VAL A 152 10.94 -7.30 16.59
C VAL A 152 10.21 -7.34 15.25
N GLY A 153 8.89 -7.13 15.29
CA GLY A 153 8.07 -6.93 14.10
C GLY A 153 8.26 -5.51 13.58
N GLU A 154 8.74 -5.37 12.34
CA GLU A 154 8.95 -4.08 11.70
C GLU A 154 8.74 -4.19 10.21
N ILE A 155 7.94 -3.29 9.65
CA ILE A 155 7.80 -3.09 8.20
C ILE A 155 8.51 -1.78 7.87
N GLN A 156 9.58 -1.84 7.08
CA GLN A 156 10.33 -0.66 6.63
C GLN A 156 10.10 -0.45 5.14
N LEU A 157 9.56 0.72 4.79
CA LEU A 157 9.34 1.15 3.42
C LEU A 157 10.25 2.36 3.16
N ASN A 158 10.95 2.37 2.03
CA ASN A 158 12.02 3.32 1.76
C ASN A 158 11.63 4.30 0.66
N ASN A 159 12.30 5.45 0.63
CA ASN A 159 12.29 6.41 -0.46
C ASN A 159 10.89 6.90 -0.87
N PHE A 160 10.37 7.87 -0.13
CA PHE A 160 9.14 8.56 -0.49
C PHE A 160 9.25 10.05 -0.19
N SER A 161 8.31 10.84 -0.70
CA SER A 161 8.29 12.28 -0.50
C SER A 161 6.93 12.74 0.01
N LEU A 162 6.94 13.72 0.91
CA LEU A 162 5.75 14.43 1.35
C LEU A 162 5.72 15.83 0.72
N ASN A 163 4.65 16.12 -0.01
CA ASN A 163 4.43 17.42 -0.65
C ASN A 163 4.11 18.49 0.39
N GLU A 164 4.13 19.77 0.00
CA GLU A 164 3.52 20.83 0.81
C GLU A 164 1.99 20.64 0.86
N GLY A 165 1.37 21.02 1.98
CA GLY A 165 -0.08 20.88 2.17
C GLY A 165 -0.46 19.59 2.90
N GLU A 166 -1.46 18.88 2.39
CA GLU A 166 -2.00 17.63 2.96
C GLU A 166 -1.49 16.43 2.15
N ASN A 167 -0.95 15.41 2.84
CA ASN A 167 -0.56 14.14 2.23
C ASN A 167 -1.33 13.00 2.90
N GLN A 168 -1.88 12.11 2.08
CA GLN A 168 -2.40 10.82 2.54
C GLN A 168 -1.55 9.74 1.89
N ILE A 169 -0.86 8.97 2.73
CA ILE A 169 -0.05 7.83 2.30
C ILE A 169 -0.67 6.53 2.82
N VAL A 170 -0.63 5.47 2.02
CA VAL A 170 -1.20 4.17 2.36
C VAL A 170 -0.11 3.12 2.35
N LEU A 171 -0.06 2.32 3.42
CA LEU A 171 0.66 1.05 3.43
C LEU A 171 -0.28 0.02 2.82
N GLU A 172 -0.03 -0.28 1.55
CA GLU A 172 -0.85 -1.20 0.76
C GLU A 172 -0.25 -2.59 0.87
N PHE A 173 -0.97 -3.47 1.57
CA PHE A 173 -0.59 -4.88 1.71
C PHE A 173 -1.04 -5.64 0.46
N ASP A 174 -0.28 -6.66 0.07
CA ASP A 174 -0.79 -7.67 -0.84
C ASP A 174 -0.71 -9.01 -0.12
N LEU A 175 -1.76 -9.35 0.63
CA LEU A 175 -1.74 -10.53 1.48
C LEU A 175 -1.63 -11.85 0.70
N ASN A 176 -2.02 -11.90 -0.58
CA ASN A 176 -1.73 -13.07 -1.43
C ASN A 176 -0.22 -13.29 -1.56
N LYS A 177 0.56 -12.21 -1.60
CA LYS A 177 2.03 -12.26 -1.67
C LYS A 177 2.73 -12.24 -0.32
N ALA A 178 2.11 -11.58 0.66
CA ALA A 178 2.78 -11.25 1.91
C ALA A 178 2.74 -12.39 2.91
N LEU A 179 1.68 -13.21 2.92
CA LEU A 179 1.50 -14.25 3.91
C LEU A 179 2.27 -15.52 3.54
N LEU A 180 3.04 -16.03 4.50
CA LEU A 180 3.74 -17.30 4.38
C LEU A 180 3.40 -18.24 5.52
N LYS A 181 3.14 -19.50 5.19
CA LYS A 181 2.92 -20.57 6.15
C LYS A 181 3.97 -21.67 5.97
N ARG A 182 5.06 -21.55 6.73
CA ARG A 182 6.10 -22.59 6.76
C ARG A 182 5.56 -23.92 7.30
N THR A 183 6.02 -25.02 6.72
CA THR A 183 5.72 -26.38 7.18
C THR A 183 6.23 -26.61 8.61
N ASN A 184 5.40 -27.17 9.49
CA ASN A 184 5.69 -27.46 10.91
C ASN A 184 5.94 -26.23 11.81
N ASP A 185 5.61 -25.03 11.35
CA ASP A 185 5.42 -23.88 12.23
C ASP A 185 3.92 -23.76 12.52
N ASP A 186 3.52 -23.19 13.65
CA ASP A 186 2.12 -22.79 13.88
C ASP A 186 1.91 -21.31 13.56
N THR A 187 3.00 -20.58 13.29
CA THR A 187 3.02 -19.14 12.97
C THR A 187 2.81 -18.90 11.48
N VAL A 188 2.04 -17.86 11.16
CA VAL A 188 1.98 -17.24 9.83
C VAL A 188 2.92 -16.05 9.84
N TYR A 189 3.70 -15.90 8.77
CA TYR A 189 4.61 -14.77 8.62
C TYR A 189 4.08 -13.78 7.59
N LEU A 190 4.30 -12.50 7.84
CA LEU A 190 4.05 -11.43 6.86
C LEU A 190 5.38 -10.91 6.35
N LYS A 191 5.61 -11.01 5.04
CA LYS A 191 6.80 -10.47 4.34
C LYS A 191 6.67 -8.95 4.20
N PRO A 192 7.57 -8.14 4.81
CA PRO A 192 7.58 -6.70 4.57
C PRO A 192 7.79 -6.29 3.10
N THR A 193 8.38 -7.18 2.28
CA THR A 193 8.65 -6.93 0.86
C THR A 193 7.40 -6.93 -0.02
N ALA A 194 6.28 -7.42 0.50
CA ALA A 194 4.99 -7.45 -0.18
C ALA A 194 4.06 -6.30 0.27
N VAL A 195 4.63 -5.25 0.89
CA VAL A 195 3.91 -4.03 1.27
C VAL A 195 4.43 -2.88 0.40
N ARG A 196 3.52 -2.10 -0.17
CA ARG A 196 3.83 -0.88 -0.94
C ARG A 196 3.51 0.35 -0.11
N LEU A 197 4.16 1.47 -0.42
CA LEU A 197 3.88 2.77 0.19
C LEU A 197 3.50 3.75 -0.91
N GLU A 198 2.27 4.24 -0.87
CA GLU A 198 1.71 4.97 -1.99
C GLU A 198 1.07 6.26 -1.50
N ASN A 199 1.28 7.36 -2.23
CA ASN A 199 0.68 8.65 -1.93
C ASN A 199 -0.53 8.86 -2.85
N LEU A 200 -1.70 9.09 -2.26
CA LEU A 200 -2.97 9.23 -2.97
C LEU A 200 -2.97 10.38 -3.98
N LEU A 201 -2.11 11.38 -3.80
CA LEU A 201 -1.96 12.49 -4.76
C LEU A 201 -1.39 12.05 -6.11
N THR A 202 -0.74 10.89 -6.17
CA THR A 202 0.01 10.41 -7.34
C THR A 202 -0.26 8.97 -7.71
N SER A 203 -1.20 8.32 -7.02
CA SER A 203 -1.64 6.95 -7.30
C SER A 203 -2.99 6.95 -8.00
N PHE A 204 -3.25 5.86 -8.71
CA PHE A 204 -4.47 5.61 -9.47
C PHE A 204 -4.95 4.18 -9.23
N GLU A 205 -6.12 3.89 -9.75
CA GLU A 205 -6.78 2.60 -9.63
C GLU A 205 -6.92 1.90 -10.99
N ILE A 206 -6.88 0.57 -10.96
CA ILE A 206 -7.31 -0.28 -12.06
C ILE A 206 -8.45 -1.16 -11.56
N GLU A 207 -9.65 -0.92 -12.06
CA GLU A 207 -10.83 -1.73 -11.81
C GLU A 207 -11.31 -2.44 -13.08
N GLY A 208 -12.20 -3.40 -12.92
CA GLY A 208 -12.89 -4.00 -14.05
C GLY A 208 -13.58 -5.31 -13.68
N MET A 209 -14.11 -5.98 -14.69
CA MET A 209 -14.80 -7.26 -14.51
C MET A 209 -14.18 -8.39 -15.33
N VAL A 210 -14.28 -9.61 -14.82
CA VAL A 210 -14.00 -10.83 -15.58
C VAL A 210 -15.30 -11.53 -15.92
N SER A 211 -15.62 -11.58 -17.23
CA SER A 211 -16.84 -12.22 -17.69
C SER A 211 -16.91 -13.70 -17.34
N GLU A 212 -18.13 -14.18 -17.07
CA GLU A 212 -18.41 -15.59 -16.77
C GLU A 212 -17.95 -16.54 -17.90
N SER A 213 -17.99 -16.09 -19.16
CA SER A 213 -17.50 -16.87 -20.30
C SER A 213 -15.98 -17.07 -20.25
N VAL A 214 -15.21 -16.03 -19.89
CA VAL A 214 -13.75 -16.10 -19.74
C VAL A 214 -13.38 -17.01 -18.56
N LYS A 215 -14.06 -16.88 -17.41
CA LYS A 215 -13.83 -17.75 -16.25
C LYS A 215 -14.05 -19.23 -16.59
N ASN A 216 -15.19 -19.55 -17.21
CA ASN A 216 -15.52 -20.92 -17.58
C ASN A 216 -14.57 -21.48 -18.65
N ALA A 217 -14.14 -20.66 -19.61
CA ALA A 217 -13.18 -21.08 -20.62
C ALA A 217 -11.80 -21.38 -20.00
N CYS A 218 -11.31 -20.51 -19.10
CA CYS A 218 -10.08 -20.76 -18.36
C CYS A 218 -10.11 -22.08 -17.58
N VAL A 219 -11.20 -22.32 -16.84
CA VAL A 219 -11.37 -23.58 -16.08
C VAL A 219 -11.44 -24.80 -16.99
N ALA A 220 -12.14 -24.70 -18.13
CA ALA A 220 -12.26 -25.80 -19.08
C ALA A 220 -10.91 -26.14 -19.73
N ASP A 221 -10.13 -25.13 -20.10
CA ASP A 221 -8.82 -25.29 -20.72
C ASP A 221 -7.77 -25.84 -19.73
N ASN A 222 -7.98 -25.62 -18.43
CA ASN A 222 -7.09 -26.07 -17.35
C ASN A 222 -7.68 -27.20 -16.48
N ALA A 223 -8.64 -27.97 -17.00
CA ALA A 223 -9.36 -29.00 -16.24
C ALA A 223 -8.44 -30.04 -15.57
N ASP A 224 -7.27 -30.31 -16.16
CA ASP A 224 -6.27 -31.26 -15.64
C ASP A 224 -5.52 -30.72 -14.40
N LEU A 225 -5.61 -29.42 -14.11
CA LEU A 225 -4.99 -28.72 -12.98
C LEU A 225 -6.01 -28.37 -11.87
N ALA A 226 -7.15 -29.06 -11.84
CA ALA A 226 -8.19 -28.82 -10.86
C ALA A 226 -7.66 -28.97 -9.42
N PRO A 227 -8.06 -28.08 -8.49
CA PRO A 227 -7.64 -28.19 -7.10
C PRO A 227 -8.14 -29.50 -6.47
N LEU A 228 -7.30 -30.13 -5.64
CA LEU A 228 -7.66 -31.35 -4.92
C LEU A 228 -8.80 -31.12 -3.91
N VAL A 229 -8.90 -29.90 -3.39
CA VAL A 229 -9.91 -29.43 -2.44
C VAL A 229 -10.27 -27.99 -2.79
N GLY A 230 -11.56 -27.66 -2.78
CA GLY A 230 -12.05 -26.31 -3.06
C GLY A 230 -12.40 -26.07 -4.52
N GLU A 231 -12.32 -24.81 -4.93
CA GLU A 231 -12.67 -24.33 -6.27
C GLU A 231 -11.45 -23.64 -6.90
N TYR A 232 -11.49 -23.44 -8.22
CA TYR A 232 -10.48 -22.63 -8.91
C TYR A 232 -10.45 -21.23 -8.29
N LYS A 233 -9.24 -20.67 -8.11
CA LYS A 233 -9.09 -19.31 -7.59
C LYS A 233 -8.84 -18.36 -8.75
N HIS A 234 -9.77 -17.44 -8.94
CA HIS A 234 -9.71 -16.41 -9.95
C HIS A 234 -9.02 -15.15 -9.42
N VAL A 235 -7.93 -14.76 -10.07
CA VAL A 235 -7.06 -13.68 -9.63
C VAL A 235 -6.66 -12.83 -10.83
N VAL A 236 -6.61 -11.52 -10.61
CA VAL A 236 -6.04 -10.55 -11.53
C VAL A 236 -4.68 -10.12 -11.00
N TYR A 237 -3.72 -10.01 -11.90
CA TYR A 237 -2.32 -9.78 -11.63
C TYR A 237 -1.84 -8.55 -12.37
N LEU A 238 -1.17 -7.64 -11.69
CA LEU A 238 -0.56 -6.45 -12.29
C LEU A 238 0.95 -6.64 -12.38
N TYR A 239 1.52 -6.46 -13.57
CA TYR A 239 2.95 -6.52 -13.82
C TYR A 239 3.45 -5.20 -14.38
N LYS A 240 4.71 -4.86 -14.16
CA LYS A 240 5.37 -3.77 -14.90
C LYS A 240 5.48 -4.16 -16.38
N ALA A 241 5.36 -3.19 -17.29
CA ALA A 241 5.39 -3.45 -18.73
C ALA A 241 6.74 -4.01 -19.25
N ASP A 242 7.83 -3.84 -18.52
CA ASP A 242 9.16 -4.37 -18.87
C ASP A 242 9.34 -5.86 -18.52
N VAL A 243 8.38 -6.47 -17.81
CA VAL A 243 8.35 -7.91 -17.57
C VAL A 243 8.03 -8.64 -18.87
N ALA A 244 9.07 -9.21 -19.49
CA ALA A 244 8.96 -9.88 -20.78
C ALA A 244 8.11 -11.17 -20.72
N VAL A 245 8.22 -11.92 -19.63
CA VAL A 245 7.45 -13.13 -19.35
C VAL A 245 6.93 -13.02 -17.92
N PRO A 246 5.65 -12.66 -17.73
CA PRO A 246 5.02 -12.64 -16.42
C PRO A 246 5.10 -14.01 -15.76
N GLY A 247 5.46 -14.03 -14.47
CA GLY A 247 5.45 -15.22 -13.63
C GLY A 247 4.32 -15.21 -12.61
N ASP A 248 4.28 -16.24 -11.79
CA ASP A 248 3.48 -16.35 -10.57
C ASP A 248 3.95 -15.38 -9.46
N ILE A 249 3.32 -15.46 -8.29
CA ILE A 249 3.79 -14.76 -7.11
C ILE A 249 5.09 -15.40 -6.62
N SER A 250 6.16 -14.61 -6.65
CA SER A 250 7.45 -15.03 -6.12
C SER A 250 8.29 -13.83 -5.71
N ASP A 251 9.54 -14.07 -5.33
CA ASP A 251 10.53 -13.03 -5.06
C ASP A 251 11.36 -12.66 -6.32
N GLU A 252 10.99 -13.16 -7.51
CA GLU A 252 11.67 -12.90 -8.79
C GLU A 252 11.16 -11.62 -9.48
N ASP A 253 11.97 -11.04 -10.38
CA ASP A 253 11.61 -9.82 -11.13
C ASP A 253 10.40 -10.01 -12.07
N SER A 254 10.04 -11.26 -12.38
CA SER A 254 8.86 -11.62 -13.18
C SER A 254 7.55 -11.61 -12.40
N ALA A 255 7.61 -11.48 -11.07
CA ALA A 255 6.44 -11.53 -10.20
C ALA A 255 5.51 -10.31 -10.39
N PRO A 256 4.20 -10.45 -10.12
CA PRO A 256 3.27 -9.34 -10.14
C PRO A 256 3.67 -8.29 -9.10
N VAL A 257 3.46 -7.00 -9.39
CA VAL A 257 3.61 -5.92 -8.40
C VAL A 257 2.43 -5.84 -7.45
N ALA A 258 1.24 -6.23 -7.91
CA ALA A 258 -0.01 -6.25 -7.15
C ALA A 258 -0.92 -7.36 -7.68
N THR A 259 -1.82 -7.86 -6.84
CA THR A 259 -2.86 -8.83 -7.20
C THR A 259 -4.23 -8.34 -6.76
N ALA A 260 -5.29 -8.92 -7.29
CA ALA A 260 -6.66 -8.73 -6.81
C ALA A 260 -7.48 -10.01 -7.01
N ASN A 261 -8.30 -10.35 -6.02
CA ASN A 261 -9.32 -11.38 -6.20
C ASN A 261 -10.56 -10.78 -6.86
N LEU A 262 -11.37 -11.67 -7.44
CA LEU A 262 -12.73 -11.31 -7.84
C LEU A 262 -13.67 -11.30 -6.64
N ASP A 263 -14.56 -10.32 -6.60
CA ASP A 263 -15.69 -10.28 -5.67
C ASP A 263 -16.85 -11.20 -6.13
N ALA A 264 -18.01 -11.09 -5.46
CA ALA A 264 -19.17 -11.92 -5.77
C ALA A 264 -19.82 -11.58 -7.14
N GLU A 265 -19.60 -10.37 -7.63
CA GLU A 265 -20.07 -9.82 -8.89
C GLU A 265 -19.07 -10.07 -10.05
N SER A 266 -17.91 -10.66 -9.75
CA SER A 266 -16.78 -10.88 -10.67
C SER A 266 -16.05 -9.60 -11.08
N GLU A 267 -16.13 -8.59 -10.22
CA GLU A 267 -15.39 -7.35 -10.30
C GLU A 267 -14.07 -7.51 -9.53
N TYR A 268 -13.06 -6.76 -9.94
CA TYR A 268 -11.78 -6.67 -9.24
C TYR A 268 -11.34 -5.22 -9.17
N GLU A 269 -10.47 -4.96 -8.20
CA GLU A 269 -9.89 -3.65 -7.99
C GLU A 269 -8.44 -3.78 -7.56
N ILE A 270 -7.56 -3.02 -8.21
CA ILE A 270 -6.16 -2.84 -7.84
C ILE A 270 -5.91 -1.35 -7.64
N ALA A 271 -5.95 -0.91 -6.38
CA ALA A 271 -5.75 0.48 -6.00
C ALA A 271 -4.29 0.84 -5.72
N PHE A 272 -4.07 2.13 -5.52
CA PHE A 272 -2.78 2.70 -5.09
C PHE A 272 -1.62 2.40 -6.04
N ILE A 273 -1.83 2.50 -7.35
CA ILE A 273 -0.79 2.24 -8.35
C ILE A 273 -0.26 3.57 -8.90
N GLY A 274 1.05 3.79 -8.81
CA GLY A 274 1.68 4.96 -9.42
C GLY A 274 1.51 5.02 -10.95
N SER A 275 1.66 6.21 -11.55
CA SER A 275 1.62 6.34 -13.01
C SER A 275 2.69 5.47 -13.70
N GLY A 276 2.35 4.82 -14.80
CA GLY A 276 3.30 4.01 -15.55
C GLY A 276 2.65 3.12 -16.59
N ASP A 277 3.49 2.35 -17.29
CA ASP A 277 3.05 1.32 -18.20
C ASP A 277 3.07 -0.04 -17.50
N TYR A 278 1.95 -0.76 -17.61
CA TYR A 278 1.72 -2.03 -16.94
C TYR A 278 1.11 -3.07 -17.90
N LYS A 279 1.13 -4.32 -17.45
CA LYS A 279 0.38 -5.42 -18.03
C LYS A 279 -0.55 -5.99 -16.96
N VAL A 280 -1.84 -6.04 -17.25
CA VAL A 280 -2.84 -6.69 -16.42
C VAL A 280 -3.09 -8.09 -16.96
N GLY A 281 -3.04 -9.10 -16.11
CA GLY A 281 -3.25 -10.50 -16.46
C GLY A 281 -4.36 -11.11 -15.62
N TYR A 282 -5.17 -11.97 -16.23
CA TYR A 282 -6.18 -12.75 -15.53
C TYR A 282 -5.79 -14.23 -15.54
N SER A 283 -5.94 -14.92 -14.40
CA SER A 283 -5.82 -16.38 -14.32
C SER A 283 -6.90 -17.00 -13.42
N CYS A 284 -7.29 -18.24 -13.74
CA CYS A 284 -8.08 -19.10 -12.86
C CYS A 284 -7.22 -20.06 -12.02
N LEU A 285 -5.89 -19.97 -12.15
CA LEU A 285 -4.93 -20.87 -11.51
C LEU A 285 -4.33 -20.30 -10.22
N GLY A 286 -4.95 -19.30 -9.60
CA GLY A 286 -4.44 -18.70 -8.36
C GLY A 286 -4.40 -19.67 -7.17
N HIS A 287 -4.99 -20.87 -7.30
CA HIS A 287 -4.92 -21.94 -6.29
C HIS A 287 -3.61 -22.75 -6.37
N LEU A 288 -2.88 -22.62 -7.48
CA LEU A 288 -1.53 -23.18 -7.63
C LEU A 288 -0.46 -22.22 -7.13
N ASP A 289 -0.76 -20.93 -7.10
CA ASP A 289 0.15 -19.84 -6.82
C ASP A 289 0.57 -19.81 -5.33
N ASP A 290 1.82 -20.17 -5.06
CA ASP A 290 2.44 -20.19 -3.74
C ASP A 290 3.64 -19.24 -3.68
N ALA A 291 3.54 -18.21 -2.84
CA ALA A 291 4.58 -17.19 -2.67
C ALA A 291 5.95 -17.70 -2.17
N GLU A 292 6.09 -18.98 -1.79
CA GLU A 292 7.36 -19.63 -1.43
C GLU A 292 7.99 -20.46 -2.56
N THR A 293 7.26 -20.76 -3.64
CA THR A 293 7.75 -21.61 -4.74
C THR A 293 7.52 -21.00 -6.11
N ILE A 294 8.21 -21.54 -7.12
CA ILE A 294 7.91 -21.25 -8.52
C ILE A 294 7.05 -22.40 -9.04
N ASP A 295 5.84 -22.06 -9.45
CA ASP A 295 4.77 -22.95 -9.88
C ASP A 295 4.80 -23.08 -11.39
N ALA A 296 5.45 -24.15 -11.86
CA ALA A 296 5.66 -24.39 -13.30
C ALA A 296 4.36 -24.56 -14.10
N ASP A 297 3.24 -24.86 -13.43
CA ASP A 297 1.92 -25.02 -14.03
C ASP A 297 1.07 -23.74 -13.96
N PHE A 298 1.59 -22.65 -13.37
CA PHE A 298 0.92 -21.34 -13.41
C PHE A 298 1.05 -20.70 -14.80
N ASP A 299 -0.05 -20.09 -15.27
CA ASP A 299 -0.06 -19.26 -16.47
C ASP A 299 -1.18 -18.20 -16.42
N LEU A 300 -1.04 -17.14 -17.20
CA LEU A 300 -2.05 -16.12 -17.41
C LEU A 300 -2.95 -16.49 -18.59
N TYR A 301 -4.25 -16.52 -18.35
CA TYR A 301 -5.24 -16.88 -19.37
C TYR A 301 -5.49 -15.77 -20.40
N GLN A 302 -5.56 -14.52 -19.94
CA GLN A 302 -5.64 -13.33 -20.78
C GLN A 302 -4.73 -12.24 -20.24
N THR A 303 -4.17 -11.43 -21.13
CA THR A 303 -3.36 -10.27 -20.75
C THR A 303 -3.73 -9.03 -21.57
N LYS A 304 -3.58 -7.87 -20.96
CA LYS A 304 -3.82 -6.56 -21.58
C LYS A 304 -2.74 -5.58 -21.13
N ASP A 305 -2.21 -4.80 -22.07
CA ASP A 305 -1.31 -3.70 -21.74
C ASP A 305 -2.14 -2.46 -21.37
N VAL A 306 -1.72 -1.75 -20.33
CA VAL A 306 -2.39 -0.54 -19.82
C VAL A 306 -1.37 0.54 -19.50
N THR A 307 -1.68 1.78 -19.84
CA THR A 307 -0.90 2.96 -19.44
C THR A 307 -1.72 3.72 -18.42
N LEU A 308 -1.19 3.84 -17.20
CA LEU A 308 -1.87 4.45 -16.08
C LEU A 308 -1.43 5.92 -15.92
N THR A 309 -2.35 6.83 -16.19
CA THR A 309 -2.22 8.28 -15.93
C THR A 309 -3.44 8.88 -15.22
N GLN A 310 -4.43 8.03 -14.98
CA GLN A 310 -5.73 8.26 -14.37
C GLN A 310 -6.32 6.89 -14.04
N ASP A 311 -7.36 6.84 -13.23
CA ASP A 311 -8.11 5.61 -12.97
C ASP A 311 -8.62 5.01 -14.28
N THR A 312 -8.50 3.68 -14.40
CA THR A 312 -8.66 2.98 -15.67
C THR A 312 -9.44 1.68 -15.50
N GLU A 313 -10.47 1.49 -16.31
CA GLU A 313 -11.25 0.27 -16.38
C GLU A 313 -10.66 -0.75 -17.39
N VAL A 314 -10.50 -2.00 -16.99
CA VAL A 314 -9.98 -3.09 -17.83
C VAL A 314 -10.82 -4.36 -17.69
N ASN A 315 -11.71 -4.62 -18.66
CA ASN A 315 -12.58 -5.81 -18.60
C ASN A 315 -11.99 -7.03 -19.33
N PHE A 316 -12.15 -8.24 -18.80
CA PHE A 316 -11.77 -9.48 -19.48
C PHE A 316 -12.99 -10.18 -20.09
N GLU A 317 -13.05 -10.19 -21.42
CA GLU A 317 -14.16 -10.71 -22.20
C GLU A 317 -13.69 -11.65 -23.32
N THR A 318 -14.59 -12.51 -23.80
CA THR A 318 -14.37 -13.27 -25.02
C THR A 318 -14.51 -12.34 -26.24
N ASN A 319 -13.55 -12.37 -27.16
CA ASN A 319 -13.63 -11.66 -28.44
C ASN A 319 -14.82 -12.12 -29.31
#